data_AF-A0A4Q3T7S7-F1
#
_entry.id   AF-A0A4Q3T7S7-F1
#
_cell.length_a   1.000
_cell.length_b   1.000
_cell.length_c   1.000
_cell.angle_alpha   90.00
_cell.angle_beta   90.00
_cell.angle_gamma   90.00
#
_symmetry.space_group_name_H-M   'P 1'
#
loop_
_entity.id
_entity.type
_entity.pdbx_description
1 polymer ?
#
loop_
_entity_poly.entity_id
_entity_poly.type
_entity_poly.pdbx_seq_one_letter_code
_entity_poly.pdbx_strand_id
1 'polypeptide(L)'
;MKKTGDGQARTVFVKVFGFGDAERHALNTVFRLSQEGPVAYQLWSADAPGPAEVLLMDGESWETGVELASPLFELLPLIWVGDYPPAQAVQVFSRPLRWPEVIDAMDRLFEHALM
;
A
#
# COMPACT_ATOMS: atom_id res chain seq x y z
N MET A 1 29.85 22.94 -9.41
CA MET A 1 28.72 23.60 -8.71
C MET A 1 28.14 22.57 -7.75
N LYS A 2 28.06 22.89 -6.45
CA LYS A 2 27.50 22.02 -5.41
C LYS A 2 26.24 22.68 -4.82
N LYS A 3 25.32 21.80 -4.40
CA LYS A 3 24.04 21.95 -3.65
C LYS A 3 22.85 21.72 -4.59
N THR A 4 22.02 20.71 -4.33
CA THR A 4 21.32 20.43 -3.07
C THR A 4 21.22 18.92 -2.85
N GLY A 5 21.17 18.43 -1.60
CA GLY A 5 20.95 17.01 -1.34
C GLY A 5 19.60 16.61 -1.92
N ASP A 6 19.61 15.67 -2.86
CA ASP A 6 18.40 15.03 -3.36
C ASP A 6 17.65 14.51 -2.13
N GLY A 7 16.47 15.06 -1.85
CA GLY A 7 15.57 14.47 -0.88
C GLY A 7 15.22 13.09 -1.40
N GLN A 8 15.96 12.08 -0.95
CA GLN A 8 15.82 10.71 -1.45
C GLN A 8 14.37 10.28 -1.21
N ALA A 9 13.65 9.98 -2.29
CA ALA A 9 12.27 9.52 -2.20
C ALA A 9 12.22 8.33 -1.24
N ARG A 10 11.39 8.44 -0.20
CA ARG A 10 11.22 7.34 0.76
C ARG A 10 10.52 6.20 0.04
N THR A 11 11.13 5.02 0.02
CA THR A 11 10.45 3.83 -0.47
C THR A 11 9.59 3.22 0.63
N VAL A 12 8.31 3.00 0.34
CA VAL A 12 7.34 2.34 1.21
C VAL A 12 6.97 0.98 0.61
N PHE A 13 7.15 -0.08 1.39
CA PHE A 13 6.81 -1.44 0.96
C PHE A 13 5.38 -1.82 1.31
N VAL A 14 4.60 -2.14 0.28
CA VAL A 14 3.15 -2.42 0.35
C VAL A 14 2.93 -3.91 0.19
N LYS A 15 2.40 -4.58 1.22
CA LYS A 15 2.03 -5.99 1.13
C LYS A 15 0.58 -6.10 0.66
N VAL A 16 0.36 -6.87 -0.40
CA VAL A 16 -0.90 -6.88 -1.16
C VAL A 16 -1.54 -8.28 -1.15
N PHE A 17 -2.83 -8.35 -0.77
CA PHE A 17 -3.59 -9.61 -0.66
C PHE A 17 -4.89 -9.60 -1.45
N GLY A 18 -5.22 -10.73 -2.07
CA GLY A 18 -6.51 -10.98 -2.69
C GLY A 18 -6.75 -10.37 -4.07
N PHE A 19 -5.92 -9.42 -4.51
CA PHE A 19 -6.04 -8.79 -5.83
C PHE A 19 -5.70 -9.74 -6.99
N GLY A 20 -6.50 -9.68 -8.06
CA GLY A 20 -6.28 -10.43 -9.29
C GLY A 20 -5.23 -9.80 -10.23
N ASP A 21 -4.91 -10.48 -11.33
CA ASP A 21 -3.83 -10.08 -12.25
C ASP A 21 -3.99 -8.66 -12.82
N ALA A 22 -5.21 -8.30 -13.23
CA ALA A 22 -5.47 -6.96 -13.78
C ALA A 22 -5.24 -5.85 -12.75
N GLU A 23 -5.63 -6.10 -11.50
CA GLU A 23 -5.46 -5.14 -10.39
C GLU A 23 -4.00 -5.06 -9.94
N ARG A 24 -3.30 -6.20 -9.87
CA ARG A 24 -1.85 -6.24 -9.62
C ARG A 24 -1.07 -5.53 -10.72
N HIS A 25 -1.48 -5.66 -11.98
CA HIS A 25 -0.88 -4.93 -13.09
C HIS A 25 -1.07 -3.42 -12.95
N ALA A 26 -2.28 -2.98 -12.57
CA ALA A 26 -2.55 -1.57 -12.30
C ALA A 26 -1.70 -1.05 -11.13
N LEU A 27 -1.63 -1.79 -10.01
CA LEU A 27 -0.78 -1.46 -8.86
C LEU A 27 0.68 -1.28 -9.26
N ASN A 28 1.26 -2.24 -9.99
CA ASN A 28 2.63 -2.14 -10.47
C ASN A 28 2.88 -0.91 -11.36
N THR A 29 1.91 -0.57 -12.20
CA THR A 29 2.00 0.62 -13.06
C THR A 29 2.01 1.89 -12.23
N VAL A 30 1.12 1.98 -11.25
CA VAL A 30 1.00 3.16 -10.39
C VAL A 30 2.21 3.28 -9.44
N PHE A 31 2.71 2.18 -8.90
CA PHE A 31 3.92 2.15 -8.06
C PHE A 31 5.17 2.59 -8.82
N ARG A 32 5.28 2.21 -10.10
CA ARG A 32 6.34 2.70 -10.99
C ARG A 32 6.24 4.21 -11.24
N LEU A 33 5.03 4.76 -11.38
CA LEU A 33 4.83 6.21 -11.52
C LEU A 33 5.18 6.97 -10.22
N SER A 34 4.90 6.38 -9.05
CA SER A 34 5.23 7.01 -7.75
C SER A 34 6.72 7.26 -7.52
N GLN A 35 7.62 6.61 -8.29
CA GLN A 35 9.07 6.81 -8.18
C GLN A 35 9.52 8.24 -8.52
N GLU A 36 8.66 9.02 -9.19
CA GLU A 36 8.91 10.43 -9.52
C GLU A 36 8.50 11.39 -8.38
N GLY A 37 7.83 10.89 -7.35
CA GLY A 37 7.32 11.66 -6.21
C GLY A 37 8.21 11.61 -4.96
N PRO A 38 7.78 12.27 -3.86
CA PRO A 38 8.50 12.27 -2.58
C PRO A 38 8.41 10.93 -1.85
N VAL A 39 7.36 10.14 -2.11
CA VAL A 39 7.14 8.79 -1.59
C VAL A 39 7.00 7.84 -2.77
N ALA A 40 7.80 6.79 -2.76
CA ALA A 40 7.84 5.76 -3.78
C ALA A 40 7.24 4.48 -3.21
N TYR A 41 6.21 3.94 -3.83
CA TYR A 41 5.60 2.68 -3.40
C TYR A 41 6.19 1.50 -4.17
N GLN A 42 6.38 0.39 -3.48
CA GLN A 42 6.81 -0.87 -4.09
C GLN A 42 6.05 -2.04 -3.45
N LEU A 43 5.81 -3.10 -4.23
CA LEU A 43 5.28 -4.34 -3.66
C LEU A 43 6.29 -4.93 -2.69
N TRP A 44 5.81 -5.32 -1.51
CA TRP A 44 6.58 -6.11 -0.58
C TRP A 44 6.60 -7.57 -1.02
N SER A 45 7.79 -8.18 -0.97
CA SER A 45 8.00 -9.62 -1.06
C SER A 45 8.98 -10.04 0.05
N ALA A 46 9.13 -11.35 0.26
CA ALA A 46 10.12 -11.86 1.23
C ALA A 46 11.57 -11.44 0.90
N ASP A 47 11.85 -11.08 -0.35
CA ASP A 47 13.15 -10.63 -0.84
C ASP A 47 13.31 -9.10 -0.80
N ALA A 48 12.29 -8.35 -0.35
CA ALA A 48 12.36 -6.90 -0.24
C ALA A 48 13.43 -6.48 0.78
N PRO A 49 14.15 -5.36 0.54
CA PRO A 49 15.22 -4.90 1.42
C PRO A 49 14.72 -4.30 2.75
N GLY A 50 13.40 -4.20 2.94
CA GLY A 50 12.76 -3.67 4.14
C GLY A 50 11.47 -4.41 4.48
N PRO A 51 10.94 -4.21 5.71
CA PRO A 51 9.66 -4.79 6.11
C PRO A 51 8.51 -4.15 5.34
N ALA A 52 7.37 -4.85 5.27
CA ALA A 52 6.13 -4.23 4.85
C ALA A 52 5.73 -3.13 5.85
N GLU A 53 5.20 -2.02 5.33
CA GLU A 53 4.82 -0.85 6.13
C GLU A 53 3.31 -0.58 6.07
N VAL A 54 2.60 -1.17 5.10
CA VAL A 54 1.15 -1.08 4.96
C VAL A 54 0.60 -2.34 4.30
N LEU A 55 -0.59 -2.73 4.72
CA LEU A 55 -1.37 -3.79 4.09
C LEU A 55 -2.42 -3.17 3.17
N LEU A 56 -2.47 -3.64 1.93
CA LEU A 56 -3.57 -3.36 1.01
C LEU A 56 -4.27 -4.69 0.71
N MET A 57 -5.53 -4.81 1.12
CA MET A 57 -6.23 -6.08 1.15
C MET A 57 -7.58 -5.99 0.46
N ASP A 58 -7.83 -6.93 -0.45
CA ASP A 58 -9.14 -7.14 -1.03
C ASP A 58 -10.02 -8.00 -0.10
N GLY A 59 -10.94 -7.35 0.59
CA GLY A 59 -11.86 -7.96 1.55
C GLY A 59 -12.84 -8.96 0.96
N GLU A 60 -13.06 -8.91 -0.35
CA GLU A 60 -13.93 -9.85 -1.07
C GLU A 60 -13.19 -11.12 -1.51
N SER A 61 -11.87 -11.18 -1.34
CA SER A 61 -11.07 -12.36 -1.67
C SER A 61 -11.13 -13.42 -0.56
N TRP A 62 -11.21 -14.68 -0.97
CA TRP A 62 -11.17 -15.84 -0.05
C TRP A 62 -9.86 -15.94 0.73
N GLU A 63 -8.75 -15.41 0.17
CA GLU A 63 -7.41 -15.43 0.78
C GLU A 63 -7.32 -14.52 2.01
N THR A 64 -8.16 -13.49 2.05
CA THR A 64 -8.16 -12.47 3.10
C THR A 64 -8.49 -13.05 4.47
N GLY A 65 -9.39 -14.04 4.54
CA GLY A 65 -9.73 -14.70 5.80
C GLY A 65 -8.55 -15.39 6.48
N VAL A 66 -7.57 -15.87 5.71
CA VAL A 66 -6.38 -16.55 6.25
C VAL A 66 -5.37 -15.54 6.80
N GLU A 67 -5.14 -14.44 6.07
CA GLU A 67 -4.16 -13.44 6.50
C GLU A 67 -4.65 -12.62 7.70
N LEU A 68 -5.97 -12.38 7.82
CA LEU A 68 -6.56 -11.72 9.00
C LEU A 68 -6.25 -12.45 10.33
N ALA A 69 -5.98 -13.76 10.28
CA ALA A 69 -5.62 -14.55 11.44
C ALA A 69 -4.11 -14.48 11.79
N SER A 70 -3.30 -13.81 10.97
CA SER A 70 -1.86 -13.66 11.18
C SER A 70 -1.58 -12.62 12.28
N PRO A 71 -0.76 -12.91 13.31
CA PRO A 71 -0.41 -11.92 14.33
C PRO A 71 0.31 -10.67 13.79
N LEU A 72 0.93 -10.77 12.60
CA LEU A 72 1.60 -9.64 11.96
C LEU A 72 0.63 -8.62 11.36
N PHE A 73 -0.63 -9.01 11.16
CA PHE A 73 -1.69 -8.14 10.63
C PHE A 73 -2.04 -7.00 11.60
N GLU A 74 -1.95 -7.24 12.92
CA GLU A 74 -2.32 -6.24 13.93
C GLU A 74 -1.31 -5.08 14.05
N LEU A 75 -0.14 -5.18 13.39
CA LEU A 75 0.96 -4.22 13.56
C LEU A 75 1.09 -3.21 12.41
N LEU A 76 0.34 -3.39 11.32
CA LEU A 76 0.46 -2.56 10.12
C LEU A 76 -0.84 -1.80 9.85
N PRO A 77 -0.76 -0.53 9.38
CA PRO A 77 -1.92 0.16 8.83
C PRO A 77 -2.59 -0.68 7.73
N LEU A 78 -3.90 -0.82 7.82
CA LEU A 78 -4.70 -1.60 6.88
C LEU A 78 -5.53 -0.71 5.97
N ILE A 79 -5.30 -0.84 4.67
CA ILE A 79 -6.19 -0.35 3.62
C ILE A 79 -7.06 -1.52 3.14
N TRP A 80 -8.36 -1.40 3.34
CA TRP A 80 -9.35 -2.41 3.00
C TRP A 80 -10.12 -2.04 1.72
N VAL A 81 -10.37 -3.03 0.87
CA VAL A 81 -11.18 -2.88 -0.34
C VAL A 81 -12.37 -3.82 -0.27
N GLY A 82 -13.58 -3.30 -0.45
CA GLY A 82 -14.82 -4.07 -0.42
C GLY A 82 -15.60 -3.92 0.88
N ASP A 83 -16.65 -4.74 1.00
CA ASP A 83 -17.60 -4.68 2.11
C ASP A 83 -17.01 -5.23 3.44
N TYR A 84 -17.71 -4.95 4.54
CA TYR A 84 -17.40 -5.47 5.89
C TYR A 84 -15.96 -5.24 6.36
N PRO A 85 -15.46 -3.98 6.36
CA PRO A 85 -14.11 -3.68 6.82
C PRO A 85 -13.94 -4.04 8.30
N PRO A 86 -12.78 -4.61 8.68
CA PRO A 86 -12.45 -4.80 10.09
C PRO A 86 -12.22 -3.44 10.76
N ALA A 87 -12.47 -3.35 12.07
CA ALA A 87 -12.49 -2.08 12.82
C ALA A 87 -11.16 -1.29 12.78
N GLN A 88 -10.05 -2.00 12.58
CA GLN A 88 -8.69 -1.45 12.49
C GLN A 88 -8.32 -0.92 11.10
N ALA A 89 -9.19 -1.03 10.10
CA ALA A 89 -8.94 -0.47 8.78
C ALA A 89 -8.78 1.05 8.88
N VAL A 90 -7.63 1.58 8.46
CA VAL A 90 -7.34 3.02 8.47
C VAL A 90 -7.92 3.72 7.25
N GLN A 91 -8.14 2.98 6.18
CA GLN A 91 -8.79 3.45 4.97
C GLN A 91 -9.62 2.30 4.37
N VAL A 92 -10.80 2.65 3.86
CA VAL A 92 -11.72 1.71 3.21
C VAL A 92 -12.09 2.25 1.83
N PHE A 93 -12.11 1.38 0.83
CA PHE A 93 -12.54 1.69 -0.53
C PHE A 93 -13.61 0.71 -1.00
N SER A 94 -14.63 1.20 -1.70
CA SER A 94 -15.60 0.36 -2.40
C SER A 94 -15.07 -0.05 -3.78
N ARG A 95 -15.49 -1.22 -4.27
CA ARG A 95 -15.29 -1.60 -5.68
C ARG A 95 -16.29 -0.86 -6.59
N PRO A 96 -15.92 -0.56 -7.86
CA PRO A 96 -14.61 -0.75 -8.48
C PRO A 96 -13.58 0.27 -7.99
N LEU A 97 -12.31 -0.16 -7.91
CA LEU A 97 -11.24 0.68 -7.39
C LEU A 97 -10.89 1.87 -8.31
N ARG A 98 -10.74 3.03 -7.67
CA ARG A 98 -10.17 4.23 -8.29
C ARG A 98 -8.74 4.40 -7.78
N TRP A 99 -7.77 3.87 -8.53
CA TRP A 99 -6.36 3.89 -8.13
C TRP A 99 -5.81 5.26 -7.69
N PRO A 100 -6.17 6.39 -8.32
CA PRO A 100 -5.73 7.70 -7.83
C PRO A 100 -6.15 7.96 -6.37
N GLU A 101 -7.37 7.57 -5.97
CA GLU A 101 -7.84 7.76 -4.59
C GLU A 101 -7.09 6.87 -3.60
N VAL A 102 -6.70 5.66 -4.03
CA VAL A 102 -5.88 4.73 -3.24
C VAL A 102 -4.50 5.34 -2.99
N ILE A 103 -3.88 5.90 -4.02
CA ILE A 103 -2.57 6.55 -3.91
C ILE A 103 -2.66 7.82 -3.07
N ASP A 104 -3.64 8.68 -3.31
CA ASP A 104 -3.83 9.89 -2.50
C ASP A 104 -3.99 9.54 -1.01
N ALA A 105 -4.63 8.42 -0.69
CA ALA A 105 -4.74 7.95 0.69
C ALA A 105 -3.41 7.42 1.25
N MET A 106 -2.65 6.68 0.45
CA MET A 106 -1.31 6.23 0.83
C MET A 106 -0.37 7.42 1.04
N ASP A 107 -0.43 8.44 0.17
CA ASP A 107 0.34 9.67 0.31
C ASP A 107 0.00 10.38 1.61
N ARG A 108 -1.29 10.52 1.96
CA ARG A 108 -1.68 11.07 3.27
C ARG A 108 -1.13 10.28 4.46
N LEU A 109 -1.01 8.96 4.34
CA LEU A 109 -0.43 8.11 5.39
C LEU A 109 1.09 8.30 5.53
N PHE A 110 1.81 8.58 4.44
CA PHE A 110 3.28 8.51 4.41
C PHE A 110 4.01 9.82 4.12
N GLU A 111 3.37 10.83 3.51
CA GLU A 111 3.93 12.17 3.32
C GLU A 111 4.08 12.92 4.64
N HIS A 112 3.16 12.72 5.60
CA HIS A 112 3.24 13.35 6.92
C HIS A 112 4.41 12.83 7.78
N ALA A 113 5.04 11.71 7.40
CA ALA A 113 6.19 11.15 8.11
C ALA A 113 7.53 11.83 7.75
N LEU A 114 7.51 12.82 6.85
CA LEU A 114 8.66 13.64 6.45
C LEU A 114 8.68 15.04 7.08
N MET A 115 7.69 15.39 7.93
CA MET A 115 7.62 16.66 8.66
C MET A 115 8.05 16.53 10.13
#